data_AF-A0A326GBE8-F1
#
_entry.id   AF-A0A326GBE8-F1
#
_cell.length_a   1.000
_cell.length_b   1.000
_cell.length_c   1.000
_cell.angle_alpha   90.00
_cell.angle_beta   90.00
_cell.angle_gamma   90.00
#
_symmetry.space_group_name_H-M   'P 1'
#
loop_
_entity.id
_entity.type
_entity.pdbx_description
1 polymer ?
#
loop_
_entity_poly.entity_id
_entity_poly.type
_entity_poly.pdbx_seq_one_letter_code
_entity_poly.pdbx_strand_id
1 'polypeptide(L)'
;MASALVCAMAPAAAQAESRDLEVSAPMVPFIYHYSACLFDNEALPVDDRIAECRTVRDTVKSEADMVFAEWLRRDRPRSDRMFDRALDVLEYEARYAQEKREPVPQSVVAYLDCVGTRLSNDPNFRNGTSLDFPFVDEDCRDAVTDGSVDGRENTLLSRLDFDYRAHRSASGRMPTITYRYGLLAPRRF
;
A
#
# COMPACT_ATOMS: atom_id res chain seq x y z
N MET A 1 54.11 -31.92 4.16
CA MET A 1 53.36 -30.74 4.66
C MET A 1 52.08 -30.65 3.85
N ALA A 2 50.95 -31.02 4.44
CA ALA A 2 49.65 -31.00 3.77
C ALA A 2 48.84 -29.82 4.30
N SER A 3 48.57 -28.83 3.43
CA SER A 3 47.67 -27.72 3.73
C SER A 3 46.23 -28.20 3.63
N ALA A 4 45.53 -28.26 4.75
CA ALA A 4 44.09 -28.45 4.77
C ALA A 4 43.42 -27.12 4.38
N LEU A 5 42.73 -27.11 3.23
CA LEU A 5 41.79 -26.04 2.91
C LEU A 5 40.62 -26.14 3.88
N VAL A 6 40.50 -25.16 4.77
CA VAL A 6 39.27 -24.92 5.52
C VAL A 6 38.31 -24.22 4.57
N CYS A 7 37.31 -24.96 4.08
CA CYS A 7 36.11 -24.35 3.50
C CYS A 7 35.40 -23.58 4.62
N ALA A 8 35.62 -22.27 4.67
CA ALA A 8 34.76 -21.37 5.40
C ALA A 8 33.37 -21.44 4.77
N MET A 9 32.45 -22.18 5.40
CA MET A 9 31.03 -22.06 5.13
C MET A 9 30.63 -20.64 5.48
N ALA A 10 30.51 -19.78 4.47
CA ALA A 10 29.81 -18.52 4.60
C ALA A 10 28.40 -18.84 5.11
N PRO A 11 27.90 -18.16 6.15
CA PRO A 11 26.50 -18.32 6.52
C PRO A 11 25.69 -17.92 5.29
N ALA A 12 24.82 -18.82 4.85
CA ALA A 12 23.83 -18.53 3.82
C ALA A 12 23.13 -17.24 4.24
N ALA A 13 23.39 -16.16 3.50
CA ALA A 13 22.72 -14.89 3.71
C ALA A 13 21.22 -15.21 3.65
N ALA A 14 20.53 -15.08 4.79
CA ALA A 14 19.09 -15.03 4.81
C ALA A 14 18.72 -13.98 3.77
N GLN A 15 18.12 -14.40 2.66
CA GLN A 15 17.64 -13.49 1.66
C GLN A 15 16.66 -12.58 2.38
N ALA A 16 17.07 -11.33 2.62
CA ALA A 16 16.17 -10.30 3.07
C ALA A 16 15.14 -10.14 1.96
N GLU A 17 13.99 -10.81 2.12
CA GLU A 17 12.81 -10.58 1.31
C GLU A 17 12.63 -9.07 1.25
N SER A 18 12.65 -8.49 0.05
CA SER A 18 12.27 -7.09 -0.07
C SER A 18 10.86 -7.00 0.52
N ARG A 19 10.65 -6.07 1.46
CA ARG A 19 9.34 -5.87 2.10
C ARG A 19 8.33 -5.23 1.13
N ASP A 20 8.59 -5.29 -0.16
CA ASP A 20 7.68 -4.81 -1.19
C ASP A 20 6.46 -5.73 -1.18
N LEU A 21 5.32 -5.23 -0.70
CA LEU A 21 4.06 -5.94 -0.75
C LEU A 21 3.41 -5.73 -2.10
N GLU A 22 3.55 -6.68 -3.01
CA GLU A 22 2.83 -6.64 -4.29
C GLU A 22 1.34 -6.89 -4.08
N VAL A 23 0.52 -5.87 -3.80
CA VAL A 23 -0.93 -6.05 -3.63
C VAL A 23 -1.69 -5.91 -4.95
N SER A 24 -2.79 -6.64 -5.15
CA SER A 24 -3.57 -6.50 -6.38
C SER A 24 -4.27 -5.13 -6.48
N ALA A 25 -4.54 -4.69 -7.70
CA ALA A 25 -5.16 -3.38 -7.96
C ALA A 25 -6.45 -3.11 -7.16
N PRO A 26 -7.37 -4.08 -7.00
CA PRO A 26 -8.59 -3.87 -6.22
C PRO A 26 -8.36 -3.69 -4.71
N MET A 27 -7.16 -3.98 -4.21
CA MET A 27 -6.82 -3.79 -2.79
C MET A 27 -6.45 -2.34 -2.48
N VAL A 28 -5.89 -1.63 -3.47
CA VAL A 28 -5.25 -0.32 -3.28
C VAL A 28 -6.19 0.71 -2.64
N PRO A 29 -7.45 0.88 -3.07
CA PRO A 29 -8.33 1.89 -2.47
C PRO A 29 -8.52 1.69 -0.96
N PHE A 30 -8.64 0.44 -0.53
CA PHE A 30 -8.83 0.07 0.88
C PHE A 30 -7.56 0.25 1.71
N ILE A 31 -6.41 -0.10 1.14
CA ILE A 31 -5.09 0.15 1.74
C ILE A 31 -4.89 1.66 1.93
N TYR A 32 -5.25 2.47 0.94
CA TYR A 32 -5.06 3.92 0.96
C TYR A 32 -5.97 4.60 1.97
N HIS A 33 -7.24 4.20 2.04
CA HIS A 33 -8.18 4.70 3.04
C HIS A 33 -7.66 4.43 4.46
N TYR A 34 -7.22 3.20 4.75
CA TYR A 34 -6.67 2.91 6.09
C TYR A 34 -5.35 3.64 6.37
N SER A 35 -4.48 3.77 5.35
CA SER A 35 -3.24 4.55 5.45
C SER A 35 -3.54 6.00 5.82
N ALA A 36 -4.49 6.63 5.15
CA ALA A 36 -4.88 8.02 5.42
C ALA A 36 -5.26 8.20 6.89
N CYS A 37 -6.11 7.32 7.44
CA CYS A 37 -6.47 7.36 8.85
C CYS A 37 -5.24 7.29 9.78
N LEU A 38 -4.31 6.36 9.53
CA LEU A 38 -3.13 6.17 10.37
C LEU A 38 -2.17 7.37 10.37
N PHE A 39 -2.09 8.11 9.26
CA PHE A 39 -1.12 9.18 9.07
C PHE A 39 -1.70 10.61 9.20
N ASP A 40 -3.02 10.78 9.30
CA ASP A 40 -3.68 12.09 9.41
C ASP A 40 -3.34 12.84 10.71
N ASN A 41 -3.35 12.15 11.86
CA ASN A 41 -3.20 12.79 13.18
C ASN A 41 -1.89 12.44 13.91
N GLU A 42 -0.74 12.77 13.34
CA GLU A 42 0.57 12.42 13.92
C GLU A 42 0.91 13.10 15.27
N ALA A 43 0.02 13.94 15.80
CA ALA A 43 0.17 14.50 17.14
C ALA A 43 -0.05 13.46 18.25
N LEU A 44 -0.77 12.37 17.96
CA LEU A 44 -1.03 11.28 18.88
C LEU A 44 0.04 10.19 18.80
N PRO A 45 0.35 9.52 19.93
CA PRO A 45 1.12 8.28 19.92
C PRO A 45 0.53 7.27 18.93
N VAL A 46 1.39 6.56 18.20
CA VAL A 46 1.01 5.62 17.15
C VAL A 46 0.03 4.54 17.61
N ASP A 47 0.18 3.99 18.81
CA ASP A 47 -0.73 2.96 19.30
C ASP A 47 -2.14 3.52 19.58
N ASP A 48 -2.25 4.82 19.94
CA ASP A 48 -3.53 5.50 20.10
C ASP A 48 -4.18 5.76 18.73
N ARG A 49 -3.40 6.19 17.73
CA ARG A 49 -3.88 6.31 16.34
C ARG A 49 -4.37 4.97 15.78
N ILE A 50 -3.62 3.89 16.01
CA ILE A 50 -4.03 2.55 15.60
C ILE A 50 -5.36 2.17 16.26
N ALA A 51 -5.53 2.48 17.55
CA ALA A 51 -6.78 2.24 18.26
C ALA A 51 -7.95 3.04 17.68
N GLU A 52 -7.77 4.33 17.39
CA GLU A 52 -8.79 5.18 16.74
C GLU A 52 -9.16 4.68 15.35
N CYS A 53 -8.18 4.24 14.57
CA CYS A 53 -8.38 3.75 13.20
C CYS A 53 -8.88 2.30 13.12
N ARG A 54 -9.14 1.59 14.24
CA ARG A 54 -9.67 0.22 14.21
C ARG A 54 -11.00 0.11 13.47
N THR A 55 -11.90 1.05 13.71
CA THR A 55 -13.20 1.07 13.02
C THR A 55 -13.04 1.23 11.51
N VAL A 56 -12.08 2.05 11.08
CA VAL A 56 -11.74 2.20 9.66
C VAL A 56 -11.16 0.89 9.12
N ARG A 57 -10.23 0.25 9.83
CA ARG A 57 -9.66 -1.05 9.47
C ARG A 57 -10.74 -2.11 9.25
N ASP A 58 -11.68 -2.23 10.18
CA ASP A 58 -12.76 -3.21 10.10
C ASP A 58 -13.74 -2.89 8.96
N THR A 59 -14.02 -1.60 8.74
CA THR A 59 -14.86 -1.14 7.61
C THR A 59 -14.22 -1.49 6.28
N VAL A 60 -12.95 -1.12 6.07
CA VAL A 60 -12.26 -1.41 4.80
C VAL A 60 -12.12 -2.92 4.56
N LYS A 61 -11.97 -3.73 5.62
CA LYS A 61 -11.98 -5.20 5.50
C LYS A 61 -13.33 -5.74 5.05
N SER A 62 -14.41 -5.24 5.66
CA SER A 62 -15.77 -5.64 5.28
C SER A 62 -16.10 -5.23 3.83
N GLU A 63 -15.70 -4.03 3.41
CA GLU A 63 -15.94 -3.56 2.04
C GLU A 63 -15.06 -4.28 1.01
N ALA A 64 -13.79 -4.52 1.35
CA ALA A 64 -12.87 -5.28 0.50
C ALA A 64 -13.38 -6.70 0.26
N ASP A 65 -13.99 -7.36 1.24
CA ASP A 65 -14.51 -8.72 1.07
C ASP A 65 -15.56 -8.82 -0.05
N MET A 66 -16.44 -7.81 -0.15
CA MET A 66 -17.44 -7.71 -1.23
C MET A 66 -16.75 -7.50 -2.58
N VAL A 67 -15.79 -6.58 -2.65
CA VAL A 67 -15.09 -6.24 -3.90
C VAL A 67 -14.18 -7.39 -4.37
N PHE A 68 -13.51 -8.09 -3.47
CA PHE A 68 -12.64 -9.21 -3.79
C PHE A 68 -13.44 -10.40 -4.33
N ALA A 69 -14.70 -10.56 -3.93
CA ALA A 69 -15.58 -11.57 -4.50
C ALA A 69 -15.80 -11.38 -6.01
N GLU A 70 -15.83 -10.13 -6.49
CA GLU A 70 -16.00 -9.80 -7.90
C GLU A 70 -14.66 -9.89 -8.66
N TRP A 71 -13.63 -9.22 -8.14
CA TRP A 71 -12.39 -9.04 -8.87
C TRP A 71 -11.38 -10.19 -8.72
N LEU A 72 -11.33 -10.79 -7.53
CA LEU A 72 -10.26 -11.69 -7.10
C LEU A 72 -10.77 -13.10 -6.80
N ARG A 73 -11.95 -13.47 -7.31
CA ARG A 73 -12.64 -14.73 -7.02
C ARG A 73 -11.76 -15.99 -7.06
N ARG A 74 -10.84 -16.09 -8.03
CA ARG A 74 -9.96 -17.26 -8.20
C ARG A 74 -8.80 -17.30 -7.21
N ASP A 75 -8.33 -16.14 -6.77
CA ASP A 75 -7.16 -15.99 -5.92
C ASP A 75 -7.52 -15.52 -4.49
N ARG A 76 -8.81 -15.54 -4.13
CA ARG A 76 -9.36 -14.97 -2.88
C ARG A 76 -8.56 -15.34 -1.63
N PRO A 77 -8.24 -16.62 -1.34
CA PRO A 77 -7.48 -16.95 -0.12
C PRO A 77 -6.07 -16.36 -0.09
N ARG A 78 -5.44 -16.18 -1.26
CA ARG A 78 -4.14 -15.51 -1.36
C ARG A 78 -4.31 -14.00 -1.18
N SER A 79 -5.32 -13.44 -1.85
CA SER A 79 -5.64 -12.02 -1.81
C SER A 79 -5.99 -11.53 -0.40
N ASP A 80 -6.80 -12.27 0.35
CA ASP A 80 -7.18 -11.95 1.72
C ASP A 80 -5.95 -11.90 2.64
N ARG A 81 -5.05 -12.89 2.53
CA ARG A 81 -3.79 -12.92 3.29
C ARG A 81 -2.87 -11.75 2.93
N MET A 82 -2.80 -11.39 1.65
CA MET A 82 -1.98 -10.28 1.20
C MET A 82 -2.54 -8.94 1.66
N PHE A 83 -3.86 -8.79 1.65
CA PHE A 83 -4.54 -7.60 2.15
C PHE A 83 -4.38 -7.45 3.66
N ASP A 84 -4.60 -8.51 4.45
CA ASP A 84 -4.34 -8.50 5.89
C ASP A 84 -2.88 -8.15 6.21
N ARG A 85 -1.93 -8.77 5.50
CA ARG A 85 -0.51 -8.43 5.63
C ARG A 85 -0.23 -6.97 5.30
N ALA A 86 -0.92 -6.38 4.32
CA ALA A 86 -0.74 -4.98 3.98
C ALA A 86 -1.22 -4.05 5.10
N LEU A 87 -2.36 -4.32 5.71
CA LEU A 87 -2.85 -3.53 6.85
C LEU A 87 -1.90 -3.63 8.05
N ASP A 88 -1.38 -4.83 8.36
CA ASP A 88 -0.44 -5.03 9.47
C ASP A 88 0.90 -4.31 9.22
N VAL A 89 1.36 -4.29 7.97
CA VAL A 89 2.59 -3.58 7.60
C VAL A 89 2.40 -2.06 7.65
N LEU A 90 1.20 -1.53 7.37
CA LEU A 90 0.87 -0.10 7.58
C LEU A 90 1.02 0.31 9.04
N GLU A 91 0.53 -0.51 9.97
CA GLU A 91 0.71 -0.28 11.40
C GLU A 91 2.20 -0.32 11.80
N TYR A 92 3.00 -1.20 11.18
CA TYR A 92 4.44 -1.22 11.41
C TYR A 92 5.13 0.06 10.90
N GLU A 93 4.80 0.53 9.71
CA GLU A 93 5.36 1.77 9.17
C GLU A 93 4.96 2.99 9.98
N ALA A 94 3.72 3.05 10.48
CA ALA A 94 3.30 4.12 11.37
C ALA A 94 4.18 4.19 12.63
N ARG A 95 4.54 3.03 13.19
CA ARG A 95 5.45 2.96 14.35
C ARG A 95 6.86 3.39 13.98
N TYR A 96 7.34 2.94 12.83
CA TYR A 96 8.66 3.29 12.32
C TYR A 96 8.78 4.80 12.02
N ALA A 97 7.78 5.40 11.38
CA ALA A 97 7.69 6.84 11.11
C ALA A 97 7.84 7.67 12.38
N GLN A 98 7.11 7.29 13.44
CA GLN A 98 7.17 7.96 14.73
C GLN A 98 8.54 7.77 15.41
N GLU A 99 9.09 6.56 15.40
CA GLU A 99 10.41 6.27 15.98
C GLU A 99 11.52 7.10 15.31
N LYS A 100 11.47 7.21 13.98
CA LYS A 100 12.46 7.95 13.20
C LYS A 100 12.21 9.46 13.13
N ARG A 101 11.06 9.93 13.64
CA ARG A 101 10.60 11.32 13.50
C ARG A 101 10.57 11.75 12.03
N GLU A 102 10.13 10.83 11.17
CA GLU A 102 9.96 11.03 9.74
C GLU A 102 8.46 11.07 9.43
N PRO A 103 7.76 12.18 9.72
CA PRO A 103 6.32 12.27 9.50
C PRO A 103 5.97 12.17 8.03
N VAL A 104 4.85 11.56 7.69
CA VAL A 104 4.33 11.53 6.33
C VAL A 104 3.79 12.93 6.00
N PRO A 105 4.19 13.56 4.87
CA PRO A 105 3.65 14.86 4.50
C PRO A 105 2.13 14.82 4.33
N GLN A 106 1.45 15.86 4.78
CA GLN A 106 -0.02 15.96 4.74
C GLN A 106 -0.59 15.94 3.31
N SER A 107 0.18 16.43 2.34
CA SER A 107 -0.14 16.30 0.91
C SER A 107 -0.23 14.83 0.45
N VAL A 108 0.64 13.97 0.97
CA VAL A 108 0.62 12.52 0.71
C VAL A 108 -0.57 11.86 1.40
N VAL A 109 -0.88 12.25 2.64
CA VAL A 109 -2.06 11.76 3.36
C VAL A 109 -3.35 12.13 2.62
N ALA A 110 -3.46 13.38 2.17
CA ALA A 110 -4.60 13.87 1.39
C ALA A 110 -4.74 13.12 0.05
N TYR A 111 -3.63 12.80 -0.61
CA TYR A 111 -3.64 11.98 -1.83
C TYR A 111 -4.17 10.56 -1.56
N LEU A 112 -3.70 9.92 -0.49
CA LEU A 112 -4.16 8.57 -0.11
C LEU A 112 -5.66 8.58 0.20
N ASP A 113 -6.14 9.58 0.95
CA ASP A 113 -7.58 9.72 1.23
C ASP A 113 -8.40 9.93 -0.05
N CYS A 114 -7.96 10.84 -0.94
CA CYS A 114 -8.64 11.13 -2.19
C CYS A 114 -8.80 9.88 -3.06
N VAL A 115 -7.70 9.16 -3.32
CA VAL A 115 -7.73 7.95 -4.16
C VAL A 115 -8.52 6.84 -3.47
N GLY A 116 -8.30 6.62 -2.17
CA GLY A 116 -9.00 5.61 -1.39
C GLY A 116 -10.52 5.81 -1.41
N THR A 117 -10.97 7.03 -1.12
CA THR A 117 -12.39 7.40 -1.06
C THR A 117 -13.05 7.41 -2.44
N ARG A 118 -12.42 7.97 -3.48
CA ARG A 118 -13.03 8.04 -4.81
C ARG A 118 -13.19 6.66 -5.45
N LEU A 119 -12.16 5.81 -5.38
CA LEU A 119 -12.24 4.47 -5.99
C LEU A 119 -13.15 3.52 -5.20
N SER A 120 -13.08 3.50 -3.87
CA SER A 120 -13.93 2.59 -3.06
C SER A 120 -15.44 2.90 -3.18
N ASN A 121 -15.78 4.14 -3.53
CA ASN A 121 -17.16 4.58 -3.76
C ASN A 121 -17.61 4.51 -5.23
N ASP A 122 -16.72 4.20 -6.17
CA ASP A 122 -17.06 4.07 -7.59
C ASP A 122 -17.95 2.82 -7.82
N PRO A 123 -19.18 2.98 -8.35
CA PRO A 123 -20.06 1.85 -8.65
C PRO A 123 -19.47 0.86 -9.65
N ASN A 124 -18.70 1.30 -10.64
CA ASN A 124 -18.06 0.42 -11.63
C ASN A 124 -16.97 -0.41 -10.97
N PHE A 125 -16.21 0.19 -10.05
CA PHE A 125 -15.24 -0.51 -9.24
C PHE A 125 -15.91 -1.55 -8.33
N ARG A 126 -16.93 -1.15 -7.56
CA ARG A 126 -17.62 -2.03 -6.61
C ARG A 126 -18.28 -3.23 -7.31
N ASN A 127 -18.73 -3.06 -8.55
CA ASN A 127 -19.41 -4.10 -9.34
C ASN A 127 -18.47 -4.94 -10.21
N GLY A 128 -17.14 -4.80 -10.11
CA GLY A 128 -16.23 -5.63 -10.90
C GLY A 128 -16.10 -5.22 -12.38
N THR A 129 -16.59 -4.04 -12.76
CA THR A 129 -16.76 -3.62 -14.16
C THR A 129 -15.53 -2.93 -14.71
N SER A 130 -15.08 -1.84 -14.08
CA SER A 130 -13.90 -1.08 -14.50
C SER A 130 -13.13 -0.57 -13.28
N LEU A 131 -11.86 -0.28 -13.51
CA LEU A 131 -10.97 0.34 -12.54
C LEU A 131 -10.41 1.60 -13.19
N ASP A 132 -11.06 2.74 -12.93
CA ASP A 132 -10.74 4.03 -13.53
C ASP A 132 -9.58 4.73 -12.81
N PHE A 133 -8.67 3.92 -12.26
CA PHE A 133 -7.56 4.34 -11.41
C PHE A 133 -6.67 5.42 -12.05
N PRO A 134 -6.30 5.39 -13.35
CA PRO A 134 -5.44 6.44 -13.92
C PRO A 134 -6.07 7.83 -13.82
N PHE A 135 -7.38 7.92 -14.07
CA PHE A 135 -8.11 9.19 -14.02
C PHE A 135 -8.25 9.69 -12.58
N VAL A 136 -8.55 8.78 -11.64
CA VAL A 136 -8.63 9.14 -10.22
C VAL A 136 -7.25 9.54 -9.67
N ASP A 137 -6.19 8.84 -10.07
CA ASP A 137 -4.82 9.14 -9.67
C ASP A 137 -4.39 10.55 -10.13
N GLU A 138 -4.59 10.87 -11.41
CA GLU A 138 -4.27 12.19 -11.97
C GLU A 138 -5.04 13.30 -11.25
N ASP A 139 -6.37 13.18 -11.15
CA ASP A 139 -7.21 14.16 -10.44
C ASP A 139 -6.75 14.38 -8.98
N CYS A 140 -6.45 13.28 -8.26
CA CYS A 140 -6.02 13.35 -6.86
C CYS A 140 -4.60 13.90 -6.70
N ARG A 141 -3.69 13.63 -7.64
CA ARG A 141 -2.34 14.21 -7.65
C ARG A 141 -2.39 15.70 -7.92
N ASP A 142 -3.14 16.13 -8.93
CA ASP A 142 -3.28 17.55 -9.27
C ASP A 142 -3.83 18.33 -8.08
N ALA A 143 -4.83 17.79 -7.39
CA ALA A 143 -5.42 18.40 -6.21
C ALA A 143 -4.44 18.66 -5.05
N VAL A 144 -3.39 17.83 -4.90
CA VAL A 144 -2.42 17.96 -3.79
C VAL A 144 -1.09 18.60 -4.20
N THR A 145 -0.86 18.81 -5.51
CA THR A 145 0.42 19.32 -6.04
C THR A 145 0.40 20.78 -6.51
N ASP A 146 -0.78 21.43 -6.53
CA ASP A 146 -1.02 22.78 -7.05
C ASP A 146 -0.34 23.95 -6.26
N GLY A 147 0.59 23.66 -5.34
CA GLY A 147 1.10 24.62 -4.35
C GLY A 147 2.60 24.61 -4.01
N SER A 148 3.43 24.00 -4.85
CA SER A 148 4.86 23.66 -4.59
C SER A 148 5.04 22.43 -3.70
N VAL A 149 5.42 21.33 -4.34
CA VAL A 149 5.70 20.04 -3.73
C VAL A 149 7.18 20.02 -3.38
N ASP A 150 7.55 19.75 -2.13
CA ASP A 150 8.96 19.62 -1.78
C ASP A 150 9.57 18.34 -2.40
N GLY A 151 10.90 18.23 -2.42
CA GLY A 151 11.59 17.08 -3.03
C GLY A 151 11.29 15.74 -2.35
N ARG A 152 10.92 15.75 -1.06
CA ARG A 152 10.55 14.55 -0.30
C ARG A 152 9.12 14.13 -0.65
N GLU A 153 8.18 15.06 -0.69
CA GLU A 153 6.81 14.83 -1.12
C GLU A 153 6.75 14.25 -2.52
N ASN A 154 7.47 14.83 -3.48
CA ASN A 154 7.53 14.31 -4.85
C ASN A 154 8.15 12.90 -4.91
N THR A 155 9.13 12.61 -4.06
CA THR A 155 9.71 11.27 -3.93
C THR A 155 8.69 10.26 -3.38
N LEU A 156 7.84 10.66 -2.43
CA LEU A 156 6.82 9.77 -1.87
C LEU A 156 5.69 9.55 -2.86
N LEU A 157 5.18 10.61 -3.49
CA LEU A 157 4.14 10.52 -4.52
C LEU A 157 4.60 9.68 -5.72
N SER A 158 5.86 9.79 -6.17
CA SER A 158 6.38 8.95 -7.26
C SER A 158 6.59 7.48 -6.87
N ARG A 159 6.71 7.15 -5.58
CA ARG A 159 6.70 5.74 -5.14
C ARG A 159 5.31 5.14 -5.12
N LEU A 160 4.30 5.99 -5.02
CA LEU A 160 2.90 5.62 -5.17
C LEU A 160 2.51 5.51 -6.65
N ASP A 161 3.44 5.71 -7.61
CA ASP A 161 3.17 5.46 -9.03
C ASP A 161 2.91 3.98 -9.31
N PHE A 162 2.01 3.75 -10.25
CA PHE A 162 1.48 2.44 -10.59
C PHE A 162 2.03 1.96 -11.93
N ASP A 163 2.62 0.76 -11.95
CA ASP A 163 2.93 0.06 -13.21
C ASP A 163 1.68 -0.73 -13.66
N TYR A 164 1.01 -0.27 -14.72
CA TYR A 164 -0.16 -0.94 -15.29
C TYR A 164 0.27 -2.14 -16.13
N ARG A 165 0.40 -3.33 -15.51
CA ARG A 165 0.61 -4.57 -16.26
C ARG A 165 -0.67 -5.39 -16.36
N ALA A 166 -1.15 -5.67 -17.56
CA ALA A 166 -2.33 -6.50 -17.76
C ALA A 166 -2.06 -8.00 -17.46
N HIS A 167 -2.72 -8.57 -16.44
CA HIS A 167 -2.81 -9.99 -16.14
C HIS A 167 -4.23 -10.51 -16.39
N ARG A 168 -4.47 -11.82 -16.46
CA ARG A 168 -5.84 -12.36 -16.63
C ARG A 168 -6.51 -12.59 -15.27
N SER A 169 -7.63 -11.93 -15.00
CA SER A 169 -8.55 -12.20 -13.89
C SER A 169 -9.78 -13.00 -14.36
N ALA A 170 -10.70 -13.28 -13.43
CA ALA A 170 -11.98 -13.92 -13.74
C ALA A 170 -12.89 -13.06 -14.64
N SER A 171 -12.71 -11.73 -14.64
CA SER A 171 -13.49 -10.75 -15.41
C SER A 171 -12.81 -10.27 -16.69
N GLY A 172 -11.53 -10.61 -16.95
CA GLY A 172 -10.83 -10.21 -18.18
C GLY A 172 -9.34 -10.00 -18.01
N ARG A 173 -8.75 -9.07 -18.77
CA ARG A 173 -7.40 -8.56 -18.49
C ARG A 173 -7.50 -7.52 -17.38
N MET A 174 -7.00 -7.83 -16.19
CA MET A 174 -6.94 -6.95 -15.03
C MET A 174 -5.52 -6.42 -14.87
N PRO A 175 -5.31 -5.13 -14.58
CA PRO A 175 -4.00 -4.65 -14.21
C PRO A 175 -3.56 -5.33 -12.90
N THR A 176 -2.38 -5.96 -12.88
CA THR A 176 -1.63 -6.10 -11.64
C THR A 176 -1.04 -4.74 -11.38
N ILE A 177 -1.48 -4.12 -10.30
CA ILE A 177 -0.79 -2.98 -9.73
C ILE A 177 0.30 -3.57 -8.85
N THR A 178 1.56 -3.24 -9.10
CA THR A 178 2.60 -3.50 -8.09
C THR A 178 2.58 -2.31 -7.16
N TYR A 179 1.86 -2.40 -6.04
CA TYR A 179 2.03 -1.42 -4.97
C TYR A 179 3.44 -1.60 -4.40
N ARG A 180 4.33 -0.65 -4.66
CA ARG A 180 5.65 -0.64 -4.01
C ARG A 180 5.48 -0.01 -2.65
N TYR A 181 5.19 -0.87 -1.69
CA TYR A 181 5.07 -0.52 -0.29
C TYR A 181 6.35 0.20 0.20
N GLY A 182 6.23 1.43 0.72
CA GLY A 182 7.38 2.21 1.19
C GLY A 182 7.14 3.72 1.22
N LEU A 183 6.16 4.16 2.02
CA LEU A 183 6.00 5.58 2.38
C LEU A 183 7.24 6.13 3.12
N LEU A 184 8.11 5.26 3.60
CA LEU A 184 9.45 5.59 4.11
C LEU A 184 10.49 4.74 3.36
N ALA A 185 11.67 5.31 3.14
CA ALA A 185 12.70 4.83 2.20
C ALA A 185 12.89 3.30 2.13
N PRO A 186 13.12 2.73 0.92
CA PRO A 186 13.49 1.34 0.81
C PRO A 186 14.86 1.17 1.47
N ARG A 187 14.92 0.43 2.57
CA ARG A 187 16.18 -0.16 3.01
C ARG A 187 16.08 -1.67 3.01
N ARG A 188 16.97 -2.26 2.21
CA ARG A 188 17.50 -3.61 2.41
C ARG A 188 17.97 -3.69 3.86
N PHE A 189 17.40 -4.63 4.60
CA PHE A 189 18.04 -5.15 5.80
C PHE A 189 19.08 -6.20 5.38
#